data_AF-F0YYN3-F1
#
_entry.id   AF-F0YYN3-F1
#
_cell.length_a   1.000
_cell.length_b   1.000
_cell.length_c   1.000
_cell.angle_alpha   90.00
_cell.angle_beta   90.00
_cell.angle_gamma   90.00
#
_symmetry.space_group_name_H-M   'P 1'
#
loop_
_entity.id
_entity.type
_entity.pdbx_description
1 polymer ?
#
loop_
_entity_poly.entity_id
_entity_poly.type
_entity_poly.pdbx_seq_one_letter_code
_entity_poly.pdbx_strand_id
1 'polypeptide(L)'
;MKEKWSRYKVALMAAGLVICMTAALGAGIGWSNAKAEKDVVKAASKEVEEDLEKDLQEGEVIYTPGWKDTDLYRDHVDDVELGKQTCEKFGKDFDTLTMGEVTRDMTNYEEALWLLKNIGDCPLYAKHAEEKADGTTEWSLEAYIGDIYAFSGAEKVIEQYCREKSINGDTAVVSNLTEEDLIEIGIRAYNTSDHPK
;
A
#
# COMPACT_ATOMS: atom_id res chain seq x y z
N MET A 1 21.50 21.82 -12.12
CA MET A 1 21.58 20.43 -11.61
C MET A 1 20.61 20.14 -10.47
N LYS A 2 20.41 21.05 -9.50
CA LYS A 2 19.41 20.87 -8.42
C LYS A 2 17.95 20.81 -8.89
N GLU A 3 17.58 21.57 -9.93
CA GLU A 3 16.18 21.58 -10.45
C GLU A 3 15.78 20.34 -11.25
N LYS A 4 16.73 19.69 -11.95
CA LYS A 4 16.44 18.41 -12.62
C LYS A 4 16.19 17.31 -11.57
N TRP A 5 16.91 17.34 -10.47
CA TRP A 5 16.80 16.36 -9.39
C TRP A 5 15.48 16.46 -8.60
N SER A 6 14.86 17.65 -8.49
CA SER A 6 13.54 17.75 -7.85
C SER A 6 12.41 17.25 -8.75
N ARG A 7 12.51 17.42 -10.08
CA ARG A 7 11.50 16.89 -11.02
C ARG A 7 11.50 15.37 -11.08
N TYR A 8 12.66 14.72 -10.95
CA TYR A 8 12.73 13.25 -10.90
C TYR A 8 12.23 12.65 -9.57
N LYS A 9 12.35 13.36 -8.44
CA LYS A 9 11.74 12.91 -7.17
C LYS A 9 10.21 12.92 -7.22
N VAL A 10 9.61 13.89 -7.91
CA VAL A 10 8.15 13.96 -8.13
C VAL A 10 7.68 12.84 -9.07
N ALA A 11 8.50 12.43 -10.05
CA ALA A 11 8.19 11.31 -10.93
C ALA A 11 8.41 9.93 -10.28
N LEU A 12 9.38 9.79 -9.38
CA LEU A 12 9.67 8.53 -8.67
C LEU A 12 8.68 8.23 -7.53
N MET A 13 8.18 9.25 -6.84
CA MET A 13 7.06 9.06 -5.90
C MET A 13 5.77 8.68 -6.64
N ALA A 14 5.63 9.04 -7.92
CA ALA A 14 4.46 8.69 -8.70
C ALA A 14 4.41 7.18 -9.00
N ALA A 15 5.48 6.49 -9.40
CA ALA A 15 5.33 5.10 -9.86
C ALA A 15 4.91 4.09 -8.76
N GLY A 16 5.28 4.33 -7.50
CA GLY A 16 4.80 3.52 -6.36
C GLY A 16 3.42 3.92 -5.83
N LEU A 17 3.04 5.20 -5.99
CA LEU A 17 1.69 5.71 -5.66
C LEU A 17 0.69 5.59 -6.81
N VAL A 18 1.13 5.38 -8.05
CA VAL A 18 0.27 5.47 -9.25
C VAL A 18 -0.68 4.28 -9.32
N ILE A 19 -0.28 3.10 -8.85
CA ILE A 19 -1.20 1.94 -8.79
C ILE A 19 -2.28 2.16 -7.71
N CYS A 20 -1.95 2.80 -6.58
CA CYS A 20 -2.95 3.15 -5.57
C CYS A 20 -3.81 4.37 -5.99
N MET A 21 -3.28 5.31 -6.78
CA MET A 21 -4.04 6.45 -7.28
C MET A 21 -4.99 6.11 -8.43
N THR A 22 -4.72 5.11 -9.27
CA THR A 22 -5.71 4.67 -10.28
C THR A 22 -6.90 3.94 -9.65
N ALA A 23 -6.71 3.25 -8.52
CA ALA A 23 -7.84 2.70 -7.75
C ALA A 23 -8.60 3.79 -6.97
N ALA A 24 -7.89 4.76 -6.37
CA ALA A 24 -8.52 5.85 -5.61
C ALA A 24 -9.25 6.88 -6.49
N LEU A 25 -8.83 7.10 -7.74
CA LEU A 25 -9.53 8.01 -8.66
C LEU A 25 -10.84 7.42 -9.21
N GLY A 26 -11.01 6.09 -9.24
CA GLY A 26 -12.24 5.43 -9.64
C GLY A 26 -13.38 5.54 -8.61
N ALA A 27 -13.06 5.69 -7.33
CA ALA A 27 -14.03 5.88 -6.24
C ALA A 27 -14.30 7.37 -5.92
N GLY A 28 -13.48 8.30 -6.43
CA GLY A 28 -13.49 9.74 -6.08
C GLY A 28 -14.56 10.63 -6.73
N ILE A 29 -15.55 10.08 -7.44
CA ILE A 29 -16.60 10.91 -8.08
C ILE A 29 -17.53 11.58 -7.05
N GLY A 30 -17.47 11.19 -5.78
CA GLY A 30 -18.36 11.67 -4.72
C GLY A 30 -18.07 13.03 -4.07
N TRP A 31 -16.85 13.58 -4.12
CA TRP A 31 -16.39 14.51 -3.04
C TRP A 31 -16.03 15.97 -3.42
N SER A 32 -16.45 16.52 -4.57
CA SER A 32 -16.36 17.99 -4.79
C SER A 32 -17.66 18.63 -5.31
N ASN A 33 -18.03 19.76 -4.70
CA ASN A 33 -19.17 20.60 -5.07
C ASN A 33 -18.82 21.70 -6.09
N ALA A 34 -17.54 21.88 -6.45
CA ALA A 34 -17.14 22.88 -7.44
C ALA A 34 -17.01 22.25 -8.84
N LYS A 35 -17.79 22.74 -9.80
CA LYS A 35 -17.80 22.24 -11.20
C LYS A 35 -16.41 22.30 -11.85
N ALA A 36 -15.61 23.32 -11.52
CA ALA A 36 -14.25 23.47 -12.03
C ALA A 36 -13.28 22.38 -11.53
N GLU A 37 -13.42 21.94 -10.28
CA GLU A 37 -12.58 20.86 -9.74
C GLU A 37 -12.97 19.51 -10.34
N LYS A 38 -14.27 19.26 -10.57
CA LYS A 38 -14.75 18.07 -11.29
C LYS A 38 -14.24 18.00 -12.72
N ASP A 39 -14.22 19.13 -13.44
CA ASP A 39 -13.73 19.17 -14.82
C ASP A 39 -12.20 18.98 -14.88
N VAL A 40 -11.45 19.51 -13.91
CA VAL A 40 -9.99 19.32 -13.80
C VAL A 40 -9.63 17.88 -13.44
N VAL A 41 -10.31 17.28 -12.47
CA VAL A 41 -10.10 15.87 -12.08
C VAL A 41 -10.45 14.95 -13.25
N LYS A 42 -11.54 15.21 -13.96
CA LYS A 42 -11.95 14.41 -15.13
C LYS A 42 -11.01 14.55 -16.32
N ALA A 43 -10.42 15.73 -16.52
CA ALA A 43 -9.41 15.93 -17.55
C ALA A 43 -8.11 15.21 -17.18
N ALA A 44 -7.66 15.33 -15.93
CA ALA A 44 -6.47 14.64 -15.43
C ALA A 44 -6.61 13.12 -15.47
N SER A 45 -7.78 12.58 -15.10
CA SER A 45 -8.03 11.13 -15.18
C SER A 45 -8.06 10.63 -16.63
N LYS A 46 -8.57 11.43 -17.56
CA LYS A 46 -8.62 11.08 -18.99
C LYS A 46 -7.24 11.12 -19.65
N GLU A 47 -6.38 12.07 -19.28
CA GLU A 47 -4.99 12.10 -19.74
C GLU A 47 -4.18 10.92 -19.18
N VAL A 48 -4.38 10.56 -17.92
CA VAL A 48 -3.75 9.37 -17.32
C VAL A 48 -4.27 8.08 -17.95
N GLU A 49 -5.58 7.96 -18.20
CA GLU A 49 -6.15 6.81 -18.91
C GLU A 49 -5.61 6.70 -20.34
N GLU A 50 -5.53 7.81 -21.09
CA GLU A 50 -5.01 7.81 -22.47
C GLU A 50 -3.51 7.49 -22.52
N ASP A 51 -2.71 7.96 -21.56
CA ASP A 51 -1.29 7.61 -21.46
C ASP A 51 -1.12 6.13 -21.06
N LEU A 52 -1.94 5.61 -20.14
CA LEU A 52 -1.93 4.20 -19.74
C LEU A 52 -2.39 3.28 -20.89
N GLU A 53 -3.42 3.69 -21.64
CA GLU A 53 -3.98 2.94 -22.77
C GLU A 53 -3.01 2.91 -23.96
N LYS A 54 -2.19 3.97 -24.11
CA LYS A 54 -1.10 4.03 -25.08
C LYS A 54 0.08 3.14 -24.66
N ASP A 55 0.45 3.13 -23.39
CA ASP A 55 1.50 2.24 -22.86
C ASP A 55 1.08 0.75 -22.91
N LEU A 56 -0.22 0.46 -22.78
CA LEU A 56 -0.81 -0.89 -22.92
C LEU A 56 -0.83 -1.41 -24.38
N GLN A 57 -0.79 -0.54 -25.39
CA GLN A 57 -0.82 -0.94 -26.80
C GLN A 57 0.56 -1.27 -27.38
N GLU A 58 1.66 -0.90 -26.73
CA GLU A 58 3.02 -1.04 -27.28
C GLU A 58 3.91 -2.14 -26.66
N GLY A 59 3.44 -2.88 -25.66
CA GLY A 59 4.18 -4.05 -25.15
C GLY A 59 3.66 -4.54 -23.81
N GLU A 60 4.05 -5.76 -23.40
CA GLU A 60 3.87 -6.19 -22.01
C GLU A 60 4.44 -5.13 -21.08
N VAL A 61 3.61 -4.54 -20.21
CA VAL A 61 4.06 -3.63 -19.17
C VAL A 61 4.89 -4.47 -18.18
N ILE A 62 6.20 -4.53 -18.41
CA ILE A 62 7.13 -5.17 -17.49
C ILE A 62 7.27 -4.22 -16.29
N TYR A 63 6.66 -4.58 -15.16
CA TYR A 63 6.94 -3.94 -13.88
C TYR A 63 8.44 -4.02 -13.62
N THR A 64 9.10 -2.86 -13.61
CA THR A 64 10.48 -2.72 -13.18
C THR A 64 10.46 -2.04 -11.82
N PRO A 65 10.88 -2.72 -10.75
CA PRO A 65 11.03 -2.07 -9.46
C PRO A 65 11.93 -0.84 -9.60
N GLY A 66 11.67 0.22 -8.82
CA GLY A 66 12.45 1.48 -8.85
C GLY A 66 13.91 1.34 -8.38
N TRP A 67 14.37 0.12 -8.13
CA TRP A 67 15.67 -0.25 -7.59
C TRP A 67 16.31 -1.36 -8.41
N LYS A 68 17.63 -1.46 -8.34
CA LYS A 68 18.41 -2.57 -8.87
C LYS A 68 18.71 -3.57 -7.78
N ASP A 69 18.89 -4.84 -8.14
CA ASP A 69 19.27 -5.90 -7.20
C ASP A 69 20.54 -5.57 -6.39
N THR A 70 21.45 -4.80 -6.96
CA THR A 70 22.71 -4.38 -6.31
C THR A 70 22.56 -3.18 -5.38
N ASP A 71 21.42 -2.50 -5.39
CA ASP A 71 21.20 -1.35 -4.52
C ASP A 71 21.07 -1.80 -3.06
N LEU A 72 21.47 -0.95 -2.12
CA LEU A 72 21.38 -1.27 -0.70
C LEU A 72 19.94 -1.12 -0.22
N TYR A 73 19.46 -2.11 0.52
CA TYR A 73 18.11 -2.11 1.11
C TYR A 73 17.85 -0.87 1.97
N ARG A 74 18.82 -0.47 2.81
CA ARG A 74 18.71 0.72 3.67
C ARG A 74 18.44 2.04 2.94
N ASP A 75 18.73 2.11 1.64
CA ASP A 75 18.51 3.32 0.83
C ASP A 75 17.07 3.40 0.30
N HIS A 76 16.30 2.30 0.44
CA HIS A 76 14.93 2.15 -0.06
C HIS A 76 13.89 1.89 1.04
N VAL A 77 14.30 1.79 2.31
CA VAL A 77 13.36 1.70 3.45
C VAL A 77 12.82 3.08 3.83
N ASP A 78 11.51 3.17 4.01
CA ASP A 78 10.88 4.41 4.50
C ASP A 78 11.06 4.59 6.01
N ASP A 79 11.12 3.49 6.76
CA ASP A 79 11.34 3.48 8.20
C ASP A 79 12.58 2.66 8.57
N VAL A 80 13.69 3.37 8.82
CA VAL A 80 14.99 2.77 9.16
C VAL A 80 14.92 1.88 10.41
N GLU A 81 14.04 2.18 11.36
CA GLU A 81 13.90 1.37 12.57
C GLU A 81 13.23 0.03 12.25
N LEU A 82 12.18 0.04 11.43
CA LEU A 82 11.51 -1.19 11.00
C LEU A 82 12.42 -2.02 10.10
N GLY A 83 13.14 -1.40 9.17
CA GLY A 83 14.10 -2.09 8.32
C GLY A 83 15.21 -2.79 9.11
N LYS A 84 15.66 -2.20 10.23
CA LYS A 84 16.60 -2.83 11.16
C LYS A 84 15.98 -4.03 11.89
N GLN A 85 14.75 -3.89 12.39
CA GLN A 85 14.03 -4.99 13.05
C GLN A 85 13.82 -6.17 12.09
N THR A 86 13.46 -5.89 10.83
CA THR A 86 13.36 -6.90 9.78
C THR A 86 14.71 -7.57 9.54
N CYS A 87 15.80 -6.83 9.40
CA CYS A 87 17.12 -7.43 9.22
C CYS A 87 17.52 -8.32 10.40
N GLU A 88 17.28 -7.87 11.64
CA GLU A 88 17.54 -8.66 12.85
C GLU A 88 16.74 -9.97 12.86
N LYS A 89 15.43 -9.91 12.57
CA LYS A 89 14.52 -11.07 12.52
C LYS A 89 15.00 -12.15 11.54
N PHE A 90 15.56 -11.75 10.40
CA PHE A 90 16.00 -12.65 9.33
C PHE A 90 17.51 -12.92 9.31
N GLY A 91 18.25 -12.46 10.32
CA GLY A 91 19.71 -12.66 10.41
C GLY A 91 20.49 -11.99 9.27
N LYS A 92 20.00 -10.83 8.80
CA LYS A 92 20.62 -10.01 7.76
C LYS A 92 21.33 -8.81 8.39
N ASP A 93 22.35 -8.29 7.70
CA ASP A 93 23.02 -7.05 8.06
C ASP A 93 22.38 -5.88 7.30
N PHE A 94 21.73 -4.96 8.03
CA PHE A 94 21.04 -3.80 7.47
C PHE A 94 21.95 -2.90 6.63
N ASP A 95 23.24 -2.81 6.96
CA ASP A 95 24.17 -1.91 6.27
C ASP A 95 24.69 -2.48 4.94
N THR A 96 24.57 -3.80 4.73
CA THR A 96 25.12 -4.48 3.55
C THR A 96 24.10 -5.26 2.73
N LEU A 97 22.89 -5.49 3.26
CA LEU A 97 21.82 -6.19 2.55
C LEU A 97 21.49 -5.48 1.24
N THR A 98 21.46 -6.24 0.16
CA THR A 98 21.10 -5.75 -1.17
C THR A 98 19.63 -6.03 -1.50
N MET A 99 19.02 -5.24 -2.38
CA MET A 99 17.62 -5.44 -2.80
C MET A 99 17.39 -6.81 -3.46
N GLY A 100 18.40 -7.38 -4.12
CA GLY A 100 18.32 -8.72 -4.72
C GLY A 100 18.29 -9.86 -3.69
N GLU A 101 18.60 -9.58 -2.43
CA GLU A 101 18.53 -10.53 -1.31
C GLU A 101 17.27 -10.38 -0.46
N VAL A 102 16.47 -9.33 -0.69
CA VAL A 102 15.21 -9.10 0.02
C VAL A 102 14.19 -10.13 -0.45
N THR A 103 13.64 -10.89 0.51
CA THR A 103 12.62 -11.89 0.22
C THR A 103 11.22 -11.35 0.49
N ARG A 104 10.20 -12.03 -0.04
CA ARG A 104 8.81 -11.72 0.26
C ARG A 104 8.48 -11.81 1.76
N ASP A 105 9.08 -12.76 2.47
CA ASP A 105 8.86 -12.90 3.91
C ASP A 105 9.38 -11.69 4.68
N MET A 106 10.49 -11.09 4.21
CA MET A 106 11.03 -9.85 4.79
C MET A 106 10.09 -8.68 4.55
N THR A 107 9.58 -8.51 3.32
CA THR A 107 8.64 -7.42 3.00
C THR A 107 7.32 -7.57 3.73
N ASN A 108 6.78 -8.78 3.84
CA ASN A 108 5.54 -9.04 4.58
C ASN A 108 5.72 -8.71 6.08
N TYR A 109 6.88 -9.06 6.67
CA TYR A 109 7.17 -8.76 8.06
C TYR A 109 7.34 -7.26 8.31
N GLU A 110 8.07 -6.56 7.45
CA GLU A 110 8.21 -5.11 7.51
C GLU A 110 6.86 -4.39 7.38
N GLU A 111 6.00 -4.84 6.46
CA GLU A 111 4.63 -4.34 6.30
C GLU A 111 3.80 -4.53 7.58
N ALA A 112 3.86 -5.71 8.21
CA ALA A 112 3.18 -5.98 9.47
C ALA A 112 3.66 -5.05 10.61
N LEU A 113 4.98 -4.81 10.70
CA LEU A 113 5.52 -3.84 11.65
C LEU A 113 5.03 -2.42 11.36
N TRP A 114 4.96 -2.04 10.09
CA TRP A 114 4.47 -0.72 9.68
C TRP A 114 2.99 -0.54 10.07
N LEU A 115 2.16 -1.56 9.86
CA LEU A 115 0.74 -1.56 10.23
C LEU A 115 0.56 -1.35 11.73
N LEU A 116 1.29 -2.10 12.55
CA LEU A 116 1.25 -1.97 14.00
C LEU A 116 1.71 -0.59 14.47
N LYS A 117 2.76 -0.04 13.86
CA LYS A 117 3.32 1.27 14.23
C LYS A 117 2.44 2.44 13.82
N ASN A 118 1.85 2.39 12.62
CA ASN A 118 1.23 3.57 12.00
C ASN A 118 -0.29 3.58 12.06
N ILE A 119 -0.93 2.40 12.08
CA ILE A 119 -2.40 2.28 12.16
C ILE A 119 -2.86 1.32 13.27
N GLY A 120 -2.00 1.06 14.26
CA GLY A 120 -2.27 0.12 15.35
C GLY A 120 -3.54 0.40 16.14
N ASP A 121 -3.92 1.67 16.30
CA ASP A 121 -5.14 2.08 17.01
C ASP A 121 -6.38 2.17 16.10
N CYS A 122 -6.21 1.96 14.80
CA CYS A 122 -7.29 2.05 13.83
C CYS A 122 -8.12 0.76 13.79
N PRO A 123 -9.42 0.84 13.43
CA PRO A 123 -10.29 -0.33 13.35
C PRO A 123 -9.89 -1.28 12.23
N LEU A 124 -10.33 -2.54 12.35
CA LEU A 124 -10.14 -3.50 11.26
C LEU A 124 -10.98 -3.18 10.02
N TYR A 125 -12.23 -2.76 10.21
CA TYR A 125 -13.19 -2.51 9.11
C TYR A 125 -13.38 -1.02 8.82
N ALA A 126 -13.47 -0.65 7.54
CA ALA A 126 -13.67 0.73 7.10
C ALA A 126 -15.00 1.33 7.60
N LYS A 127 -16.04 0.50 7.77
CA LYS A 127 -17.34 0.93 8.31
C LYS A 127 -17.27 1.48 9.74
N HIS A 128 -16.19 1.18 10.48
CA HIS A 128 -15.96 1.64 11.85
C HIS A 128 -14.94 2.78 11.93
N ALA A 129 -14.36 3.21 10.80
CA ALA A 129 -13.42 4.32 10.75
C ALA A 129 -14.13 5.66 10.97
N GLU A 130 -13.56 6.51 11.82
CA GLU A 130 -14.15 7.80 12.15
C GLU A 130 -13.75 8.90 11.15
N GLU A 131 -14.64 9.86 10.92
CA GLU A 131 -14.30 11.09 10.19
C GLU A 131 -13.54 12.05 11.13
N LYS A 132 -12.38 12.50 10.69
CA LYS A 132 -11.53 13.46 11.40
C LYS A 132 -12.02 14.88 11.14
N ALA A 133 -11.63 15.80 12.03
CA ALA A 133 -12.03 17.21 11.96
C ALA A 133 -11.57 17.95 10.68
N ASP A 134 -10.57 17.41 9.97
CA ASP A 134 -10.07 17.93 8.70
C ASP A 134 -10.82 17.38 7.47
N GLY A 135 -11.86 16.58 7.68
CA GLY A 135 -12.66 15.94 6.63
C GLY A 135 -12.04 14.69 6.04
N THR A 136 -10.94 14.19 6.61
CA THR A 136 -10.35 12.88 6.23
C THR A 136 -10.98 11.75 7.04
N THR A 137 -11.08 10.56 6.47
CA THR A 137 -11.47 9.37 7.23
C THR A 137 -10.24 8.75 7.88
N GLU A 138 -10.38 8.24 9.10
CA GLU A 138 -9.38 7.38 9.73
C GLU A 138 -9.05 6.19 8.83
N TRP A 139 -7.81 5.71 8.90
CA TRP A 139 -7.44 4.47 8.23
C TRP A 139 -8.18 3.29 8.84
N SER A 140 -8.27 2.20 8.09
CA SER A 140 -8.63 0.88 8.61
C SER A 140 -7.75 -0.18 7.96
N LEU A 141 -7.66 -1.36 8.57
CA LEU A 141 -6.94 -2.48 7.94
C LEU A 141 -7.54 -2.83 6.58
N GLU A 142 -8.88 -2.84 6.49
CA GLU A 142 -9.62 -3.10 5.24
C GLU A 142 -9.25 -2.10 4.14
N ALA A 143 -9.23 -0.80 4.44
CA ALA A 143 -8.90 0.24 3.48
C ALA A 143 -7.45 0.09 2.99
N TYR A 144 -6.51 -0.11 3.93
CA TYR A 144 -5.10 -0.34 3.59
C TYR A 144 -4.91 -1.55 2.66
N ILE A 145 -5.47 -2.70 3.03
CA ILE A 145 -5.35 -3.93 2.25
C ILE A 145 -6.03 -3.79 0.88
N GLY A 146 -7.18 -3.13 0.83
CA GLY A 146 -7.90 -2.85 -0.41
C GLY A 146 -7.08 -2.00 -1.38
N ASP A 147 -6.37 -0.99 -0.85
CA ASP A 147 -5.52 -0.09 -1.64
C ASP A 147 -4.24 -0.78 -2.12
N ILE A 148 -3.54 -1.52 -1.25
CA ILE A 148 -2.27 -2.19 -1.58
C ILE A 148 -2.45 -3.25 -2.66
N TYR A 149 -3.52 -4.05 -2.57
CA TYR A 149 -3.77 -5.14 -3.51
C TYR A 149 -4.81 -4.80 -4.58
N ALA A 150 -5.25 -3.53 -4.65
CA ALA A 150 -6.24 -3.00 -5.59
C ALA A 150 -7.49 -3.89 -5.73
N PHE A 151 -8.06 -4.35 -4.61
CA PHE A 151 -9.18 -5.28 -4.61
C PHE A 151 -10.24 -4.96 -3.54
N SER A 152 -11.51 -5.24 -3.86
CA SER A 152 -12.67 -4.97 -3.00
C SER A 152 -13.03 -6.12 -2.05
N GLY A 153 -12.15 -7.12 -1.90
CA GLY A 153 -12.39 -8.33 -1.11
C GLY A 153 -11.82 -8.30 0.31
N ALA A 154 -11.18 -7.19 0.72
CA ALA A 154 -10.45 -7.09 1.98
C ALA A 154 -11.33 -7.40 3.21
N GLU A 155 -12.56 -6.87 3.25
CA GLU A 155 -13.51 -7.11 4.35
C GLU A 155 -13.72 -8.61 4.59
N LYS A 156 -13.98 -9.38 3.53
CA LYS A 156 -14.24 -10.82 3.63
C LYS A 156 -13.03 -11.60 4.11
N VAL A 157 -11.83 -11.21 3.68
CA VAL A 157 -10.58 -11.86 4.12
C VAL A 157 -10.38 -11.65 5.61
N ILE A 158 -10.53 -10.41 6.08
CA ILE A 158 -10.41 -10.04 7.50
C ILE A 158 -11.51 -10.72 8.33
N GLU A 159 -12.75 -10.74 7.83
CA GLU A 159 -13.88 -11.37 8.51
C GLU A 159 -13.67 -12.87 8.68
N GLN A 160 -13.26 -13.57 7.63
CA GLN A 160 -12.95 -14.99 7.70
C GLN A 160 -11.83 -15.25 8.71
N TYR A 161 -10.77 -14.42 8.68
CA TYR A 161 -9.67 -14.51 9.62
C TYR A 161 -10.11 -14.35 11.08
N CYS A 162 -10.88 -13.30 11.36
CA CYS A 162 -11.39 -13.00 12.69
C CYS A 162 -12.27 -14.13 13.22
N ARG A 163 -13.13 -14.72 12.36
CA ARG A 163 -13.95 -15.90 12.72
C ARG A 163 -13.09 -17.10 13.11
N GLU A 164 -12.04 -17.39 12.34
CA GLU A 164 -11.12 -18.51 12.61
C GLU A 164 -10.34 -18.32 13.92
N LYS A 165 -9.93 -17.09 14.23
CA LYS A 165 -9.18 -16.75 15.45
C LYS A 165 -10.06 -16.35 16.64
N SER A 166 -11.39 -16.39 16.49
CA SER A 166 -12.35 -15.95 17.52
C SER A 166 -12.14 -14.49 17.98
N ILE A 167 -11.74 -13.62 17.04
CA ILE A 167 -11.55 -12.18 17.25
C ILE A 167 -12.85 -11.45 16.89
N ASN A 168 -13.30 -10.53 17.76
CA ASN A 168 -14.44 -9.68 17.44
C ASN A 168 -13.99 -8.49 16.56
N GLY A 169 -14.01 -8.68 15.25
CA GLY A 169 -13.56 -7.65 14.30
C GLY A 169 -14.33 -6.33 14.35
N ASP A 170 -15.58 -6.32 14.85
CA ASP A 170 -16.36 -5.08 14.94
C ASP A 170 -15.89 -4.13 16.07
N THR A 171 -15.10 -4.65 17.01
CA THR A 171 -14.55 -3.85 18.12
C THR A 171 -13.03 -3.89 18.18
N ALA A 172 -12.40 -4.71 17.34
CA ALA A 172 -10.95 -4.86 17.32
C ALA A 172 -10.30 -3.73 16.53
N VAL A 173 -9.10 -3.39 16.98
CA VAL A 173 -8.15 -2.51 16.28
C VAL A 173 -6.97 -3.33 15.78
N VAL A 174 -6.15 -2.76 14.90
CA VAL A 174 -5.00 -3.44 14.28
C VAL A 174 -4.03 -4.00 15.32
N SER A 175 -3.78 -3.28 16.42
CA SER A 175 -2.91 -3.72 17.52
C SER A 175 -3.46 -4.88 18.36
N ASN A 176 -4.70 -5.33 18.12
CA ASN A 176 -5.19 -6.60 18.66
C ASN A 176 -4.71 -7.82 17.86
N LEU A 177 -4.08 -7.62 16.69
CA LEU A 177 -3.47 -8.66 15.86
C LEU A 177 -1.96 -8.71 16.11
N THR A 178 -1.37 -9.90 16.00
CA THR A 178 0.09 -10.07 16.01
C THR A 178 0.69 -9.79 14.63
N GLU A 179 2.02 -9.68 14.53
CA GLU A 179 2.71 -9.60 13.24
C GLU A 179 2.36 -10.81 12.34
N GLU A 180 2.31 -12.01 12.93
CA GLU A 180 1.98 -13.25 12.22
C GLU A 180 0.54 -13.22 11.69
N ASP A 181 -0.40 -12.67 12.47
CA ASP A 181 -1.79 -12.54 12.03
C ASP A 181 -1.91 -11.57 10.84
N LEU A 182 -1.22 -10.43 10.90
CA LEU A 182 -1.22 -9.43 9.81
C LEU A 182 -0.58 -9.97 8.53
N ILE A 183 0.54 -10.71 8.65
CA ILE A 183 1.18 -11.40 7.52
C ILE A 183 0.20 -12.40 6.89
N GLU A 184 -0.48 -13.19 7.70
CA GLU A 184 -1.41 -14.20 7.20
C GLU A 184 -2.61 -13.58 6.48
N ILE A 185 -3.18 -12.50 7.03
CA ILE A 185 -4.24 -11.72 6.37
C ILE A 185 -3.73 -11.15 5.03
N GLY A 186 -2.53 -10.56 5.02
CA GLY A 186 -1.92 -10.01 3.80
C GLY A 186 -1.69 -11.07 2.71
N ILE A 187 -1.19 -12.25 3.08
CA ILE A 187 -1.01 -13.38 2.16
C ILE A 187 -2.36 -13.84 1.59
N ARG A 188 -3.40 -13.95 2.42
CA ARG A 188 -4.75 -14.32 1.97
C ARG A 188 -5.34 -13.28 1.02
N ALA A 189 -5.17 -11.99 1.34
CA ALA A 189 -5.59 -10.88 0.50
C ALA A 189 -4.89 -10.92 -0.87
N TYR A 190 -3.56 -11.03 -0.86
CA TYR A 190 -2.79 -11.17 -2.08
C TYR A 190 -3.25 -12.35 -2.92
N ASN A 191 -3.41 -13.54 -2.34
CA ASN A 191 -3.84 -14.74 -3.06
C ASN A 191 -5.26 -14.65 -3.61
N THR A 192 -6.12 -13.84 -3.00
CA THR A 192 -7.51 -13.63 -3.43
C THR A 192 -7.63 -12.52 -4.46
N SER A 193 -6.71 -11.55 -4.45
CA SER A 193 -6.68 -10.43 -5.39
C SER A 193 -6.25 -10.85 -6.80
N ASP A 194 -6.67 -10.05 -7.79
CA ASP A 194 -6.22 -10.16 -9.18
C ASP A 194 -4.79 -9.63 -9.40
N HIS A 195 -4.09 -9.26 -8.33
CA HIS A 195 -2.72 -8.76 -8.39
C HIS A 195 -1.78 -9.78 -9.06
N PRO A 196 -0.87 -9.37 -9.97
CA PRO A 196 0.09 -10.27 -10.60
C PRO A 196 0.88 -11.10 -9.57
N LYS A 197 1.04 -12.39 -9.88
CA LYS A 197 1.64 -13.42 -9.03
C LYS A 197 3.09 -13.71 -9.40
#